data_AF-A0A930DKF9-F1
#
_entry.id   AF-A0A930DKF9-F1
#
_cell.length_a   1.000
_cell.length_b   1.000
_cell.length_c   1.000
_cell.angle_alpha   90.00
_cell.angle_beta   90.00
_cell.angle_gamma   90.00
#
_symmetry.space_group_name_H-M   'P 1'
#
loop_
_entity.id
_entity.type
_entity.pdbx_description
1 polymer ?
#
loop_
_entity_poly.entity_id
_entity_poly.type
_entity_poly.pdbx_seq_one_letter_code
_entity_poly.pdbx_strand_id
1 'polypeptide(L)'
;MKIKGFMQKETKTLSRKGKDALSRCRFSKKGAAFLFGLSALCLSAVPAFAEVSASDGEWVQQGESWYFMLGPNTPLENEWINYNGQSYHIGSGGLMTTGKYVDPEDKTEYFFDQDGRLLEEEFSKDGKTYIGKEGKELVNFNKYRQMLREELEKDKTKDFGKKRAVDVADPESSEKTLTGEEVFPKSFALIDMDQDGYKDLVLYKEAVEEGKEEPKSVLSVILYQEKLPEQKGSSVAQNKERSLAALLEEEANGAYQVELRKNNLTGEPVVYRHNGNSDSIFRVTKNAGLEQIFSLSTGANAYGDPEYRSFSDSISQSLYQRELLTLKNQYGESYPGKRFNLDEAGITEGLKNFTKEELSFYSSQEGA
;
A
#
# COMPACT_ATOMS: atom_id res chain seq x y z
N MET A 1 -15.30 -20.89 -22.03
CA MET A 1 -14.32 -20.11 -22.81
C MET A 1 -12.94 -20.63 -22.41
N LYS A 2 -12.27 -21.36 -23.31
CA LYS A 2 -10.98 -22.04 -23.05
C LYS A 2 -9.85 -21.01 -23.16
N ILE A 3 -9.13 -20.76 -22.07
CA ILE A 3 -7.91 -19.95 -22.12
C ILE A 3 -6.75 -20.90 -22.42
N LYS A 4 -6.34 -20.89 -23.70
CA LYS A 4 -5.07 -21.43 -24.18
C LYS A 4 -3.98 -20.42 -23.84
N GLY A 5 -3.02 -20.85 -23.02
CA GLY A 5 -1.84 -20.07 -22.69
C GLY A 5 -0.86 -20.87 -21.86
N PHE A 6 -0.63 -22.14 -22.20
CA PHE A 6 0.39 -22.96 -21.54
C PHE A 6 1.25 -23.66 -22.56
N MET A 7 2.55 -23.33 -22.52
CA MET A 7 3.69 -24.12 -22.99
C MET A 7 3.46 -24.96 -24.25
N GLN A 8 3.27 -24.29 -25.40
CA GLN A 8 3.26 -24.96 -26.68
C GLN A 8 4.70 -25.25 -27.14
N LYS A 9 5.07 -26.54 -27.05
CA LYS A 9 6.12 -27.26 -27.81
C LYS A 9 7.20 -26.40 -28.48
N GLU A 10 8.35 -26.27 -27.83
CA GLU A 10 9.61 -26.48 -28.55
C GLU A 10 10.05 -27.92 -28.29
N THR A 11 9.81 -28.81 -29.25
CA THR A 11 10.61 -30.03 -29.38
C THR A 11 12.02 -29.62 -29.79
N LYS A 12 12.84 -29.22 -28.81
CA LYS A 12 14.29 -29.27 -28.93
C LYS A 12 14.73 -30.60 -28.34
N THR A 13 15.33 -31.42 -29.20
CA THR A 13 16.08 -32.62 -28.82
C THR A 13 17.07 -32.24 -27.73
N LEU A 14 16.74 -32.58 -26.48
CA LEU A 14 17.64 -32.40 -25.34
C LEU A 14 18.79 -33.39 -25.47
N SER A 15 19.95 -32.84 -25.83
CA SER A 15 21.24 -33.50 -25.73
C SER A 15 21.43 -34.04 -24.29
N ARG A 16 22.14 -35.17 -24.21
CA ARG A 16 22.38 -36.07 -23.06
C ARG A 16 23.07 -35.43 -21.83
N LYS A 17 23.07 -34.09 -21.70
CA LYS A 17 23.69 -33.32 -20.61
C LYS A 17 22.70 -32.53 -19.72
N GLY A 18 21.39 -32.70 -19.88
CA GLY A 18 20.37 -32.05 -19.03
C GLY A 18 19.87 -32.87 -17.83
N LYS A 19 20.50 -34.00 -17.49
CA LYS A 19 20.02 -34.92 -16.45
C LYS A 19 20.33 -34.50 -15.00
N ASP A 20 21.09 -33.43 -14.79
CA ASP A 20 21.62 -33.06 -13.46
C ASP A 20 21.09 -31.73 -12.90
N ALA A 21 19.94 -31.22 -13.37
CA ALA A 21 19.43 -29.90 -12.96
C ALA A 21 18.30 -29.93 -11.90
N LEU A 22 18.03 -31.07 -11.24
CA LEU A 22 17.07 -31.13 -10.13
C LEU A 22 17.79 -30.86 -8.81
N SER A 23 17.76 -29.61 -8.36
CA SER A 23 18.21 -29.25 -7.02
C SER A 23 17.03 -29.23 -6.07
N ARG A 24 17.01 -30.13 -5.09
CA ARG A 24 16.13 -30.02 -3.92
C ARG A 24 16.64 -28.86 -3.06
N CYS A 25 15.87 -27.77 -2.98
CA CYS A 25 16.17 -26.68 -2.06
C CYS A 25 16.01 -27.20 -0.62
N ARG A 26 17.09 -27.14 0.16
CA ARG A 26 17.04 -27.41 1.61
C ARG A 26 16.86 -26.09 2.34
N PHE A 27 15.64 -25.78 2.74
CA PHE A 27 15.44 -24.90 3.90
C PHE A 27 15.88 -25.68 5.16
N SER A 28 16.48 -24.98 6.12
CA SER A 28 17.19 -25.58 7.25
C SER A 28 16.31 -26.52 8.10
N LYS A 29 16.34 -27.82 7.79
CA LYS A 29 15.75 -28.89 8.61
C LYS A 29 16.43 -28.94 9.98
N LYS A 30 15.71 -28.56 11.05
CA LYS A 30 15.99 -29.08 12.40
C LYS A 30 14.99 -30.22 12.65
N GLY A 31 15.49 -31.44 12.50
CA GLY A 31 14.67 -32.64 12.53
C GLY A 31 14.00 -32.91 13.88
N ALA A 32 12.78 -33.44 13.81
CA ALA A 32 12.18 -34.24 14.86
C ALA A 32 11.35 -35.36 14.20
N ALA A 33 11.79 -36.60 14.37
CA ALA A 33 11.02 -37.77 13.99
C ALA A 33 9.87 -37.94 14.99
N PHE A 34 8.66 -38.22 14.49
CA PHE A 34 7.56 -38.66 15.32
C PHE A 34 6.92 -39.92 14.72
N LEU A 35 7.12 -41.03 15.42
CA LEU A 35 6.41 -42.28 15.22
C LEU A 35 5.05 -42.17 15.89
N PHE A 36 3.97 -42.44 15.16
CA PHE A 36 2.78 -43.07 15.74
C PHE A 36 2.16 -44.03 14.73
N GLY A 37 2.05 -45.29 15.15
CA GLY A 37 1.17 -46.25 14.53
C GLY A 37 -0.21 -46.18 15.17
N LEU A 38 -1.26 -46.39 14.37
CA LEU A 38 -2.39 -47.25 14.72
C LEU A 38 -3.26 -47.51 13.49
N SER A 39 -3.65 -48.79 13.40
CA SER A 39 -4.46 -49.45 12.40
C SER A 39 -5.87 -48.87 12.24
N ALA A 40 -6.33 -48.71 10.99
CA ALA A 40 -7.73 -48.92 10.61
C ALA A 40 -7.78 -49.42 9.15
N LEU A 41 -8.25 -50.65 9.00
CA LEU A 41 -8.51 -51.31 7.72
C LEU A 41 -9.73 -50.65 7.06
N CYS A 42 -9.50 -49.62 6.25
CA CYS A 42 -10.52 -49.12 5.33
C CYS A 42 -10.33 -49.83 3.98
N LEU A 43 -11.33 -50.61 3.54
CA LEU A 43 -11.46 -50.98 2.13
C LEU A 43 -11.59 -49.69 1.33
N SER A 44 -10.46 -49.17 0.83
CA SER A 44 -10.45 -48.12 -0.17
C SER A 44 -10.65 -48.79 -1.52
N ALA A 45 -11.70 -48.39 -2.22
CA ALA A 45 -11.72 -48.51 -3.66
C ALA A 45 -10.50 -47.71 -4.15
N VAL A 46 -9.46 -48.41 -4.57
CA VAL A 46 -8.30 -47.79 -5.20
C VAL A 46 -8.83 -47.12 -6.46
N PRO A 47 -8.82 -45.78 -6.58
CA PRO A 47 -9.15 -45.15 -7.84
C PRO A 47 -8.16 -45.71 -8.87
N ALA A 48 -8.67 -46.22 -9.98
CA ALA A 48 -7.85 -46.69 -11.08
C ALA A 48 -7.05 -45.49 -11.62
N PHE A 49 -5.82 -45.32 -11.13
CA PHE A 49 -4.85 -44.42 -11.75
C PHE A 49 -4.58 -44.95 -13.15
N ALA A 50 -4.80 -44.12 -14.17
CA ALA A 50 -4.28 -44.41 -15.49
C ALA A 50 -2.76 -44.57 -15.37
N GLU A 51 -2.18 -45.61 -15.98
CA GLU A 51 -0.72 -45.79 -15.95
C GLU A 51 -0.04 -44.57 -16.57
N VAL A 52 0.64 -43.80 -15.74
CA VAL A 52 1.46 -42.66 -16.15
C VAL A 52 2.87 -43.17 -16.40
N SER A 53 3.18 -43.34 -17.68
CA SER A 53 4.55 -43.55 -18.17
C SER A 53 5.29 -42.20 -18.24
N ALA A 54 5.68 -41.67 -17.09
CA ALA A 54 6.53 -40.48 -16.99
C ALA A 54 7.97 -40.87 -16.66
N SER A 55 8.92 -40.10 -17.18
CA SER A 55 10.31 -40.23 -16.77
C SER A 55 10.56 -39.45 -15.48
N ASP A 56 11.63 -39.81 -14.76
CA ASP A 56 12.04 -39.13 -13.54
C ASP A 56 12.29 -37.64 -13.81
N GLY A 57 11.64 -36.77 -13.05
CA GLY A 57 11.80 -35.32 -13.15
C GLY A 57 10.81 -34.60 -14.05
N GLU A 58 9.64 -35.19 -14.33
CA GLU A 58 8.65 -34.61 -15.26
C GLU A 58 7.33 -34.24 -14.58
N TRP A 59 6.74 -33.14 -15.05
CA TRP A 59 5.38 -32.74 -14.70
C TRP A 59 4.36 -33.52 -15.52
N VAL A 60 3.32 -34.02 -14.86
CA VAL A 60 2.20 -34.70 -15.51
C VAL A 60 0.89 -34.11 -15.01
N GLN A 61 0.01 -33.79 -15.95
CA GLN A 61 -1.36 -33.39 -15.64
C GLN A 61 -2.28 -34.61 -15.68
N GLN A 62 -3.03 -34.84 -14.60
CA GLN A 62 -4.10 -35.82 -14.55
C GLN A 62 -5.40 -35.11 -14.15
N GLY A 63 -6.38 -35.07 -15.07
CA GLY A 63 -7.56 -34.23 -14.88
C GLY A 63 -7.19 -32.74 -14.79
N GLU A 64 -7.57 -32.08 -13.70
CA GLU A 64 -7.21 -30.68 -13.42
C GLU A 64 -5.98 -30.56 -12.51
N SER A 65 -5.45 -31.67 -12.01
CA SER A 65 -4.35 -31.70 -11.05
C SER A 65 -3.01 -31.93 -11.74
N TRP A 66 -1.97 -31.30 -11.20
CA TRP A 66 -0.59 -31.48 -11.64
C TRP A 66 0.20 -32.27 -10.60
N TYR A 67 1.09 -33.13 -11.10
CA TYR A 67 1.95 -34.01 -10.32
C TYR A 67 3.37 -33.91 -10.84
N PHE A 68 4.36 -33.97 -9.96
CA PHE A 68 5.76 -34.10 -10.35
C PHE A 68 6.20 -35.55 -10.15
N MET A 69 6.61 -36.24 -11.20
CA MET A 69 6.86 -37.68 -11.18
C MET A 69 8.35 -37.98 -11.00
N LEU A 70 8.67 -38.86 -10.05
CA LEU A 70 10.01 -39.42 -9.84
C LEU A 70 10.23 -40.72 -10.65
N GLY A 71 9.18 -41.20 -11.30
CA GLY A 71 9.17 -42.41 -12.11
C GLY A 71 7.75 -42.85 -12.42
N PRO A 72 7.57 -43.99 -13.11
CA PRO A 72 6.25 -44.50 -13.47
C PRO A 72 5.37 -44.64 -12.22
N ASN A 73 4.21 -43.99 -12.24
CA ASN A 73 3.23 -43.98 -11.14
C ASN A 73 3.79 -43.60 -9.75
N THR A 74 4.94 -42.92 -9.70
CA THR A 74 5.59 -42.50 -8.44
C THR A 74 5.65 -40.98 -8.37
N PRO A 75 4.61 -40.31 -7.87
CA PRO A 75 4.65 -38.87 -7.65
C PRO A 75 5.59 -38.52 -6.49
N LEU A 76 6.25 -37.37 -6.58
CA LEU A 76 6.85 -36.71 -5.43
C LEU A 76 5.72 -36.26 -4.49
N GLU A 77 5.90 -36.33 -3.18
CA GLU A 77 4.90 -35.88 -2.21
C GLU A 77 5.54 -35.09 -1.07
N ASN A 78 4.82 -34.08 -0.55
CA ASN A 78 5.19 -33.27 0.61
C ASN A 78 6.63 -32.69 0.55
N GLU A 79 7.05 -32.22 -0.62
CA GLU A 79 8.41 -31.74 -0.85
C GLU A 79 8.43 -30.51 -1.76
N TRP A 80 9.46 -29.69 -1.57
CA TRP A 80 9.76 -28.53 -2.40
C TRP A 80 10.62 -28.92 -3.60
N ILE A 81 10.37 -28.30 -4.74
CA ILE A 81 11.21 -28.46 -5.93
C ILE A 81 11.53 -27.11 -6.55
N ASN A 82 12.77 -26.98 -7.04
CA ASN A 82 13.12 -25.94 -7.99
C ASN A 82 13.13 -26.56 -9.39
N TYR A 83 12.32 -26.00 -10.28
CA TYR A 83 12.19 -26.47 -11.66
C TYR A 83 12.25 -25.26 -12.59
N ASN A 84 13.22 -25.26 -13.50
CA ASN A 84 13.47 -24.14 -14.44
C ASN A 84 13.60 -22.76 -13.76
N GLY A 85 14.25 -22.71 -12.59
CA GLY A 85 14.46 -21.46 -11.85
C GLY A 85 13.23 -20.96 -11.10
N GLN A 86 12.16 -21.74 -11.04
CA GLN A 86 10.94 -21.45 -10.29
C GLN A 86 10.77 -22.45 -9.16
N SER A 87 10.24 -22.00 -8.03
CA SER A 87 10.00 -22.83 -6.85
C SER A 87 8.55 -23.31 -6.82
N TYR A 88 8.34 -24.59 -6.51
CA TYR A 88 7.04 -25.22 -6.38
C TYR A 88 7.00 -26.07 -5.11
N HIS A 89 5.81 -26.28 -4.57
CA HIS A 89 5.58 -27.23 -3.49
C HIS A 89 4.61 -28.33 -3.94
N ILE A 90 4.97 -29.58 -3.67
CA ILE A 90 4.09 -30.73 -3.90
C ILE A 90 3.51 -31.16 -2.55
N GLY A 91 2.19 -31.15 -2.44
CA GLY A 91 1.47 -31.52 -1.23
C GLY A 91 1.22 -33.02 -1.10
N SER A 92 0.33 -33.35 -0.16
CA SER A 92 -0.07 -34.73 0.13
C SER A 92 -0.72 -35.39 -1.09
N GLY A 93 -0.38 -36.66 -1.35
CA GLY A 93 -0.89 -37.41 -2.51
C GLY A 93 -0.31 -36.95 -3.85
N GLY A 94 0.75 -36.13 -3.83
CA GLY A 94 1.50 -35.72 -5.01
C GLY A 94 0.93 -34.54 -5.77
N LEU A 95 -0.07 -33.87 -5.20
CA LEU A 95 -0.75 -32.74 -5.82
C LEU A 95 0.14 -31.49 -5.77
N MET A 96 0.33 -30.85 -6.90
CA MET A 96 0.93 -29.52 -6.98
C MET A 96 0.11 -28.54 -6.14
N THR A 97 0.81 -27.78 -5.31
CA THR A 97 0.20 -26.76 -4.47
C THR A 97 -0.08 -25.51 -5.30
N THR A 98 -1.27 -24.93 -5.13
CA THR A 98 -1.65 -23.62 -5.67
C THR A 98 -2.33 -22.80 -4.58
N GLY A 99 -2.27 -21.47 -4.63
CA GLY A 99 -2.85 -20.64 -3.57
C GLY A 99 -2.00 -20.66 -2.30
N LYS A 100 -2.63 -20.73 -1.13
CA LYS A 100 -1.93 -20.63 0.16
C LYS A 100 -1.57 -22.01 0.72
N TYR A 101 -0.34 -22.14 1.20
CA TYR A 101 0.17 -23.29 1.94
C TYR A 101 0.78 -22.83 3.26
N VAL A 102 0.54 -23.57 4.33
CA VAL A 102 1.15 -23.32 5.63
C VAL A 102 2.09 -24.47 5.91
N ASP A 103 3.37 -24.18 6.00
CA ASP A 103 4.37 -25.20 6.29
C ASP A 103 4.20 -25.66 7.75
N PRO A 104 3.99 -26.97 8.00
CA PRO A 104 3.73 -27.48 9.33
C PRO A 104 4.97 -27.38 10.25
N GLU A 105 6.18 -27.30 9.71
CA GLU A 105 7.43 -27.24 10.47
C GLU A 105 7.71 -25.82 10.97
N ASP A 106 7.72 -24.83 10.07
CA ASP A 106 8.09 -23.45 10.40
C ASP A 106 6.88 -22.52 10.66
N LYS A 107 5.65 -22.98 10.40
CA LYS A 107 4.38 -22.23 10.52
C LYS A 107 4.29 -21.01 9.59
N THR A 108 5.13 -20.94 8.57
CA THR A 108 5.16 -19.87 7.58
C THR A 108 4.10 -20.11 6.52
N GLU A 109 3.47 -19.03 6.08
CA GLU A 109 2.53 -19.05 4.97
C GLU A 109 3.27 -18.75 3.66
N TYR A 110 3.14 -19.64 2.70
CA TYR A 110 3.66 -19.51 1.34
C TYR A 110 2.50 -19.40 0.35
N PHE A 111 2.70 -18.60 -0.69
CA PHE A 111 1.66 -18.29 -1.66
C PHE A 111 2.13 -18.66 -3.07
N PHE A 112 1.26 -19.35 -3.79
CA PHE A 112 1.53 -19.89 -5.12
C PHE A 112 0.49 -19.37 -6.11
N ASP A 113 0.91 -19.13 -7.35
CA ASP A 113 -0.02 -18.81 -8.44
C ASP A 113 -0.82 -20.04 -8.90
N GLN A 114 -1.65 -19.87 -9.93
CA GLN A 114 -2.47 -20.94 -10.48
C GLN A 114 -1.65 -22.02 -11.20
N ASP A 115 -0.42 -21.70 -11.56
CA ASP A 115 0.52 -22.60 -12.21
C ASP A 115 1.46 -23.26 -11.18
N GLY A 116 1.24 -23.01 -9.88
CA GLY A 116 1.96 -23.61 -8.76
C GLY A 116 3.33 -23.00 -8.49
N ARG A 117 3.68 -21.89 -9.16
CA ARG A 117 4.92 -21.16 -8.90
C ARG A 117 4.77 -20.35 -7.62
N LEU A 118 5.78 -20.43 -6.76
CA LEU A 118 5.88 -19.61 -5.56
C LEU A 118 5.92 -18.13 -5.97
N LEU A 119 5.02 -17.34 -5.40
CA LEU A 119 5.01 -15.88 -5.57
C LEU A 119 6.21 -15.29 -4.84
N GLU A 120 6.94 -14.38 -5.47
CA GLU A 120 8.04 -13.65 -4.85
C GLU A 120 8.08 -12.20 -5.35
N GLU A 121 8.23 -11.26 -4.43
CA GLU A 121 8.26 -9.81 -4.71
C GLU A 121 7.09 -9.32 -5.58
N GLU A 122 5.90 -9.85 -5.31
CA GLU A 122 4.69 -9.58 -6.08
C GLU A 122 3.42 -9.64 -5.22
N PHE A 123 2.35 -9.02 -5.72
CA PHE A 123 1.03 -9.11 -5.09
C PHE A 123 0.35 -10.44 -5.41
N SER A 124 -0.39 -10.97 -4.45
CA SER A 124 -1.37 -12.03 -4.67
C SER A 124 -2.35 -11.63 -5.78
N LYS A 125 -2.98 -12.63 -6.40
CA LYS A 125 -3.92 -12.42 -7.52
C LYS A 125 -5.08 -11.46 -7.16
N ASP A 126 -5.58 -11.53 -5.93
CA ASP A 126 -6.63 -10.61 -5.43
C ASP A 126 -6.08 -9.24 -5.01
N GLY A 127 -4.76 -9.05 -5.01
CA GLY A 127 -4.09 -7.81 -4.67
C GLY A 127 -4.02 -7.50 -3.19
N LYS A 128 -4.52 -8.39 -2.32
CA LYS A 128 -4.61 -8.11 -0.88
C LYS A 128 -3.26 -8.25 -0.20
N THR A 129 -2.51 -9.28 -0.55
CA THR A 129 -1.27 -9.65 0.12
C THR A 129 -0.08 -9.39 -0.79
N TYR A 130 0.90 -8.64 -0.31
CA TYR A 130 2.21 -8.57 -0.95
C TYR A 130 3.13 -9.64 -0.39
N ILE A 131 3.74 -10.40 -1.30
CA ILE A 131 4.70 -11.46 -1.00
C ILE A 131 6.10 -10.92 -1.24
N GLY A 132 6.93 -10.96 -0.21
CA GLY A 132 8.33 -10.55 -0.25
C GLY A 132 9.24 -11.63 -0.83
N LYS A 133 10.51 -11.56 -0.48
CA LYS A 133 11.53 -12.52 -0.90
C LYS A 133 11.29 -13.88 -0.27
N GLU A 134 11.72 -14.94 -0.94
CA GLU A 134 11.59 -16.34 -0.48
C GLU A 134 10.13 -16.78 -0.26
N GLY A 135 9.17 -16.09 -0.86
CA GLY A 135 7.75 -16.41 -0.74
C GLY A 135 7.09 -16.03 0.58
N LYS A 136 7.77 -15.26 1.43
CA LYS A 136 7.27 -14.84 2.73
C LYS A 136 6.46 -13.56 2.63
N GLU A 137 5.33 -13.51 3.33
CA GLU A 137 4.52 -12.31 3.40
C GLU A 137 5.29 -11.13 4.04
N LEU A 138 5.17 -9.93 3.46
CA LEU A 138 5.52 -8.69 4.18
C LEU A 138 4.34 -8.28 5.09
N VAL A 139 4.27 -8.92 6.26
CA VAL A 139 3.12 -8.84 7.18
C VAL A 139 2.87 -7.41 7.66
N ASN A 140 3.91 -6.68 8.07
CA ASN A 140 3.77 -5.30 8.52
C ASN A 140 3.33 -4.37 7.39
N PHE A 141 3.89 -4.55 6.20
CA PHE A 141 3.47 -3.79 5.02
C PHE A 141 2.00 -4.04 4.64
N ASN A 142 1.55 -5.30 4.69
CA ASN A 142 0.16 -5.63 4.39
C ASN A 142 -0.81 -5.06 5.43
N LYS A 143 -0.45 -5.09 6.72
CA LYS A 143 -1.22 -4.42 7.78
C LYS A 143 -1.29 -2.91 7.57
N TYR A 144 -0.17 -2.28 7.21
CA TYR A 144 -0.11 -0.86 6.88
C TYR A 144 -1.07 -0.53 5.71
N ARG A 145 -0.99 -1.25 4.60
CA ARG A 145 -1.90 -1.08 3.46
C ARG A 145 -3.36 -1.32 3.82
N GLN A 146 -3.64 -2.26 4.71
CA GLN A 146 -4.99 -2.51 5.21
C GLN A 146 -5.53 -1.31 5.99
N MET A 147 -4.73 -0.73 6.90
CA MET A 147 -5.14 0.49 7.62
C MET A 147 -5.42 1.64 6.67
N LEU A 148 -4.56 1.84 5.65
CA LEU A 148 -4.80 2.87 4.62
C LEU A 148 -6.11 2.62 3.88
N ARG A 149 -6.41 1.35 3.52
CA ARG A 149 -7.69 1.01 2.88
C ARG A 149 -8.87 1.36 3.77
N GLU A 150 -8.84 0.96 5.04
CA GLU A 150 -9.92 1.20 5.99
C GLU A 150 -10.20 2.70 6.18
N GLU A 151 -9.15 3.53 6.27
CA GLU A 151 -9.30 4.98 6.36
C GLU A 151 -9.85 5.57 5.05
N LEU A 152 -9.35 5.14 3.89
CA LEU A 152 -9.88 5.56 2.59
C LEU A 152 -11.35 5.21 2.41
N GLU A 153 -11.79 4.01 2.83
CA GLU A 153 -13.20 3.59 2.79
C GLU A 153 -14.10 4.46 3.67
N LYS A 154 -13.63 4.81 4.87
CA LYS A 154 -14.32 5.74 5.79
C LYS A 154 -14.42 7.14 5.17
N ASP A 155 -13.32 7.64 4.63
CA ASP A 155 -13.23 9.00 4.11
C ASP A 155 -14.04 9.24 2.84
N LYS A 156 -14.38 8.19 2.07
CA LYS A 156 -15.30 8.31 0.91
C LYS A 156 -16.59 9.05 1.24
N THR A 157 -17.10 8.82 2.44
CA THR A 157 -18.38 9.36 2.91
C THR A 157 -18.22 10.56 3.82
N LYS A 158 -16.99 11.03 4.05
CA LYS A 158 -16.72 12.16 4.90
C LYS A 158 -17.04 13.46 4.17
N ASP A 159 -17.89 14.27 4.78
CA ASP A 159 -18.30 15.57 4.26
C ASP A 159 -17.31 16.68 4.67
N PHE A 160 -16.71 17.32 3.68
CA PHE A 160 -15.82 18.48 3.81
C PHE A 160 -16.51 19.79 3.45
N GLY A 161 -17.82 19.75 3.19
CA GLY A 161 -18.63 20.91 2.88
C GLY A 161 -18.73 21.88 4.07
N LYS A 162 -18.48 23.16 3.82
CA LYS A 162 -18.61 24.21 4.83
C LYS A 162 -20.06 24.24 5.36
N LYS A 163 -20.23 24.12 6.67
CA LYS A 163 -21.54 24.18 7.32
C LYS A 163 -21.76 25.49 8.05
N ARG A 164 -23.00 25.97 8.05
CA ARG A 164 -23.46 27.12 8.82
C ARG A 164 -24.53 26.68 9.80
N ALA A 165 -24.41 27.15 11.04
CA ALA A 165 -25.42 26.97 12.05
C ALA A 165 -26.62 27.89 11.75
N VAL A 166 -27.80 27.31 11.63
CA VAL A 166 -29.09 27.99 11.44
C VAL A 166 -29.98 27.60 12.61
N ASP A 167 -30.64 28.58 13.22
CA ASP A 167 -31.52 28.34 14.35
C ASP A 167 -32.67 27.42 13.93
N VAL A 168 -33.03 26.46 14.78
CA VAL A 168 -34.21 25.63 14.58
C VAL A 168 -35.44 26.55 14.59
N ALA A 169 -36.43 26.27 13.74
CA ALA A 169 -37.63 27.10 13.58
C ALA A 169 -38.55 27.15 14.82
N ASP A 170 -38.14 26.52 15.92
CA ASP A 170 -38.83 26.53 17.20
C ASP A 170 -38.30 27.68 18.08
N PRO A 171 -39.11 28.71 18.37
CA PRO A 171 -38.69 29.89 19.12
C PRO A 171 -38.35 29.62 20.60
N GLU A 172 -38.65 28.43 21.14
CA GLU A 172 -38.23 28.02 22.49
C GLU A 172 -36.96 27.14 22.49
N SER A 173 -36.50 26.69 21.32
CA SER A 173 -35.32 25.84 21.20
C SER A 173 -34.05 26.66 21.00
N SER A 174 -32.98 26.30 21.71
CA SER A 174 -31.63 26.81 21.47
C SER A 174 -30.82 25.94 20.50
N GLU A 175 -31.45 24.92 19.92
CA GLU A 175 -30.81 24.02 18.97
C GLU A 175 -30.53 24.73 17.63
N LYS A 176 -29.39 24.40 17.04
CA LYS A 176 -29.00 24.88 15.71
C LYS A 176 -28.80 23.70 14.79
N THR A 177 -29.34 23.80 13.59
CA THR A 177 -29.09 22.84 12.51
C THR A 177 -27.93 23.33 11.65
N LEU A 178 -27.11 22.40 11.19
CA LEU A 178 -26.04 22.70 10.25
C LEU A 178 -26.57 22.58 8.82
N THR A 179 -26.47 23.65 8.04
CA THR A 179 -26.86 23.67 6.64
C THR A 179 -25.67 24.05 5.76
N GLY A 180 -25.55 23.42 4.60
CA GLY A 180 -24.47 23.65 3.65
C GLY A 180 -24.40 22.52 2.64
N GLU A 181 -23.85 22.80 1.46
CA GLU A 181 -23.56 21.79 0.44
C GLU A 181 -22.68 20.68 1.03
N GLU A 182 -22.97 19.42 0.69
CA GLU A 182 -22.11 18.29 1.02
C GLU A 182 -21.02 18.16 -0.05
N VAL A 183 -19.77 17.99 0.38
CA VAL A 183 -18.64 17.82 -0.54
C VAL A 183 -17.80 16.64 -0.09
N PHE A 184 -17.70 15.63 -0.94
CA PHE A 184 -16.96 14.40 -0.68
C PHE A 184 -15.65 14.36 -1.46
N PRO A 185 -14.59 13.74 -0.92
CA PRO A 185 -13.34 13.54 -1.66
C PRO A 185 -13.56 12.60 -2.85
N LYS A 186 -12.86 12.86 -3.95
CA LYS A 186 -13.00 12.08 -5.20
C LYS A 186 -11.73 11.35 -5.62
N SER A 187 -10.57 11.78 -5.15
CA SER A 187 -9.31 11.10 -5.39
C SER A 187 -8.36 11.22 -4.21
N PHE A 188 -7.31 10.40 -4.21
CA PHE A 188 -6.27 10.41 -3.20
C PHE A 188 -4.88 10.24 -3.82
N ALA A 189 -3.84 10.58 -3.05
CA ALA A 189 -2.46 10.22 -3.34
C ALA A 189 -1.81 9.59 -2.11
N LEU A 190 -0.77 8.78 -2.36
CA LEU A 190 0.13 8.25 -1.34
C LEU A 190 1.48 8.95 -1.47
N ILE A 191 1.85 9.74 -0.47
CA ILE A 191 3.05 10.58 -0.48
C ILE A 191 3.69 10.50 0.90
N ASP A 192 4.98 10.22 0.98
CA ASP A 192 5.74 10.32 2.23
C ASP A 192 5.94 11.82 2.57
N MET A 193 5.08 12.35 3.43
CA MET A 193 5.00 13.79 3.71
C MET A 193 6.03 14.24 4.76
N ASP A 194 6.40 13.36 5.69
CA ASP A 194 7.34 13.64 6.77
C ASP A 194 8.72 12.97 6.61
N GLN A 195 8.92 12.25 5.50
CA GLN A 195 10.14 11.56 5.11
C GLN A 195 10.55 10.45 6.08
N ASP A 196 9.57 9.75 6.66
CA ASP A 196 9.82 8.62 7.54
C ASP A 196 9.91 7.26 6.81
N GLY A 197 9.67 7.25 5.49
CA GLY A 197 9.68 6.09 4.62
C GLY A 197 8.30 5.45 4.41
N TYR A 198 7.30 5.81 5.22
CA TYR A 198 5.90 5.41 5.01
C TYR A 198 5.18 6.48 4.18
N LYS A 199 4.28 6.04 3.29
CA LYS A 199 3.43 6.99 2.56
C LYS A 199 2.22 7.39 3.41
N ASP A 200 1.90 8.66 3.32
CA ASP A 200 0.73 9.29 3.94
C ASP A 200 -0.39 9.50 2.94
N LEU A 201 -1.58 9.73 3.46
CA LEU A 201 -2.76 9.96 2.65
C LEU A 201 -2.97 11.46 2.43
N VAL A 202 -3.21 11.81 1.16
CA VAL A 202 -3.70 13.13 0.80
C VAL A 202 -4.98 12.97 0.01
N LEU A 203 -6.07 13.55 0.52
CA LEU A 203 -7.38 13.52 -0.12
C LEU A 203 -7.59 14.76 -0.97
N TYR A 204 -8.18 14.57 -2.14
CA TYR A 204 -8.48 15.64 -3.08
C TYR A 204 -9.97 15.73 -3.37
N LYS A 205 -10.43 16.96 -3.60
CA LYS A 205 -11.81 17.28 -3.98
C LYS A 205 -12.15 16.76 -5.37
N GLU A 206 -11.20 16.84 -6.29
CA GLU A 206 -11.37 16.53 -7.70
C GLU A 206 -11.09 15.06 -8.01
N ALA A 207 -11.68 14.56 -9.09
CA ALA A 207 -11.40 13.21 -9.58
C ALA A 207 -10.10 13.23 -10.41
N VAL A 208 -9.69 12.06 -10.87
CA VAL A 208 -8.63 11.91 -11.86
C VAL A 208 -9.30 11.51 -13.17
N GLU A 209 -9.30 12.43 -14.12
CA GLU A 209 -9.80 12.21 -15.47
C GLU A 209 -8.64 12.24 -16.47
N GLU A 210 -8.52 11.18 -17.27
CA GLU A 210 -7.43 11.04 -18.24
C GLU A 210 -7.46 12.18 -19.29
N GLY A 211 -6.31 12.81 -19.52
CA GLY A 211 -6.18 13.90 -20.48
C GLY A 211 -6.75 15.25 -20.02
N LYS A 212 -7.24 15.37 -18.78
CA LYS A 212 -7.67 16.63 -18.19
C LYS A 212 -6.74 17.07 -17.07
N GLU A 213 -6.34 18.34 -17.12
CA GLU A 213 -5.65 18.98 -16.01
C GLU A 213 -6.70 19.55 -15.05
N GLU A 214 -7.07 18.74 -14.06
CA GLU A 214 -7.98 19.17 -13.00
C GLU A 214 -7.20 19.87 -11.87
N PRO A 215 -7.82 20.84 -11.18
CA PRO A 215 -7.30 21.36 -9.92
C PRO A 215 -6.93 20.23 -8.96
N LYS A 216 -5.93 20.51 -8.11
CA LYS A 216 -5.44 19.57 -7.10
C LYS A 216 -5.77 20.10 -5.70
N SER A 217 -7.04 20.37 -5.47
CA SER A 217 -7.52 20.94 -4.22
C SER A 217 -7.47 19.88 -3.12
N VAL A 218 -6.56 20.07 -2.16
CA VAL A 218 -6.39 19.20 -1.00
C VAL A 218 -7.51 19.46 0.00
N LEU A 219 -8.15 18.37 0.44
CA LEU A 219 -9.17 18.39 1.50
C LEU A 219 -8.62 17.91 2.84
N SER A 220 -7.69 16.94 2.81
CA SER A 220 -7.13 16.37 4.03
C SER A 220 -5.70 15.88 3.81
N VAL A 221 -4.87 15.99 4.85
CA VAL A 221 -3.56 15.33 4.95
C VAL A 221 -3.58 14.47 6.20
N ILE A 222 -3.41 13.16 6.03
CA ILE A 222 -3.50 12.16 7.10
C ILE A 222 -2.19 11.39 7.16
N LEU A 223 -1.46 11.60 8.26
CA LEU A 223 -0.13 11.06 8.50
C LEU A 223 -0.23 9.65 9.10
N TYR A 224 0.53 8.71 8.57
CA TYR A 224 0.77 7.42 9.19
C TYR A 224 1.88 7.53 10.23
N GLN A 225 1.67 6.97 11.43
CA GLN A 225 2.65 7.03 12.49
C GLN A 225 2.90 5.65 13.09
N GLU A 226 4.18 5.29 13.23
CA GLU A 226 4.62 4.23 14.14
C GLU A 226 5.28 4.84 15.38
N LYS A 227 4.71 4.61 16.57
CA LYS A 227 5.28 5.04 17.85
C LYS A 227 5.72 3.83 18.66
N LEU A 228 6.87 3.94 19.32
CA LEU A 228 7.23 2.99 20.37
C LEU A 228 6.36 3.27 21.59
N PRO A 229 5.78 2.24 22.24
CA PRO A 229 4.99 2.47 23.44
C PRO A 229 5.87 3.10 24.53
N GLU A 230 5.37 4.16 25.16
CA GLU A 230 6.05 4.83 26.27
C GLU A 230 6.41 3.79 27.34
N GLN A 231 7.68 3.73 27.74
CA GLN A 231 8.20 2.68 28.61
C GLN A 231 7.40 2.57 29.92
N LYS A 232 6.61 1.51 30.06
CA LYS A 232 6.40 0.86 31.36
C LYS A 232 7.35 -0.32 31.42
N GLY A 233 8.40 -0.17 32.21
CA GLY A 233 9.56 -1.07 32.26
C GLY A 233 9.21 -2.55 32.21
N SER A 234 9.57 -3.20 31.11
CA SER A 234 9.77 -4.64 31.04
C SER A 234 10.52 -4.99 29.75
N SER A 235 11.41 -5.97 29.80
CA SER A 235 12.27 -6.47 28.73
C SER A 235 11.53 -7.33 27.70
N VAL A 236 10.31 -6.95 27.34
CA VAL A 236 9.50 -7.66 26.32
C VAL A 236 9.59 -6.86 25.03
N ALA A 237 9.77 -7.55 23.89
CA ALA A 237 9.69 -6.94 22.57
C ALA A 237 8.44 -6.06 22.47
N GLN A 238 8.65 -4.76 22.38
CA GLN A 238 7.57 -3.78 22.41
C GLN A 238 6.96 -3.70 21.01
N ASN A 239 5.70 -4.14 20.86
CA ASN A 239 4.96 -3.94 19.62
C ASN A 239 4.76 -2.43 19.40
N LYS A 240 5.22 -1.93 18.26
CA LYS A 240 4.98 -0.54 17.84
C LYS A 240 3.48 -0.28 17.75
N GLU A 241 3.04 0.85 18.29
CA GLU A 241 1.68 1.35 18.11
C GLU A 241 1.58 2.07 16.76
N ARG A 242 0.54 1.76 15.99
CA ARG A 242 0.34 2.25 14.63
C ARG A 242 -0.96 3.03 14.56
N SER A 243 -0.92 4.23 13.97
CA SER A 243 -2.11 5.08 13.85
C SER A 243 -2.07 5.93 12.59
N LEU A 244 -3.25 6.47 12.24
CA LEU A 244 -3.43 7.49 11.22
C LEU A 244 -3.95 8.76 11.91
N ALA A 245 -3.34 9.90 11.62
CA ALA A 245 -3.66 11.18 12.23
C ALA A 245 -3.92 12.24 11.16
N ALA A 246 -5.15 12.77 11.11
CA ALA A 246 -5.46 13.92 10.28
C ALA A 246 -4.75 15.17 10.82
N LEU A 247 -3.81 15.71 10.04
CA LEU A 247 -3.03 16.90 10.38
C LEU A 247 -3.62 18.18 9.78
N LEU A 248 -4.40 18.01 8.71
CA LEU A 248 -5.08 19.08 8.01
C LEU A 248 -6.46 18.57 7.58
N GLU A 249 -7.49 19.36 7.81
CA GLU A 249 -8.81 19.18 7.24
C GLU A 249 -9.33 20.55 6.79
N GLU A 250 -9.63 20.70 5.51
CA GLU A 250 -10.04 21.96 4.92
C GLU A 250 -11.49 21.91 4.47
N GLU A 251 -12.18 23.03 4.69
CA GLU A 251 -13.52 23.22 4.15
C GLU A 251 -13.41 23.31 2.62
N ALA A 252 -14.01 22.37 1.90
CA ALA A 252 -13.92 22.27 0.44
C ALA A 252 -14.46 23.50 -0.32
N ASN A 253 -15.38 24.22 0.32
CA ASN A 253 -15.99 25.47 -0.15
C ASN A 253 -15.65 26.62 0.80
N GLY A 254 -14.50 26.53 1.46
CA GLY A 254 -13.94 27.51 2.37
C GLY A 254 -13.37 28.73 1.65
N ALA A 255 -12.80 29.64 2.43
CA ALA A 255 -12.20 30.85 1.91
C ALA A 255 -10.80 30.63 1.32
N TYR A 256 -10.21 29.45 1.49
CA TYR A 256 -8.85 29.13 1.08
C TYR A 256 -8.84 27.98 0.07
N GLN A 257 -7.92 28.07 -0.88
CA GLN A 257 -7.49 26.97 -1.71
C GLN A 257 -6.25 26.35 -1.08
N VAL A 258 -6.17 25.01 -1.14
CA VAL A 258 -5.04 24.26 -0.62
C VAL A 258 -4.54 23.30 -1.66
N GLU A 259 -3.23 23.30 -1.88
CA GLU A 259 -2.56 22.46 -2.88
C GLU A 259 -1.26 21.89 -2.30
N LEU A 260 -0.79 20.77 -2.85
CA LEU A 260 0.57 20.32 -2.60
C LEU A 260 1.54 20.97 -3.58
N ARG A 261 2.62 21.52 -3.03
CA ARG A 261 3.74 22.07 -3.78
C ARG A 261 5.01 21.31 -3.49
N LYS A 262 5.96 21.38 -4.42
CA LYS A 262 7.31 20.90 -4.24
C LYS A 262 8.18 22.03 -3.73
N ASN A 263 8.98 21.77 -2.71
CA ASN A 263 10.12 22.62 -2.40
C ASN A 263 11.20 22.40 -3.47
N ASN A 264 11.43 23.38 -4.33
CA ASN A 264 12.34 23.27 -5.46
C ASN A 264 13.81 23.10 -5.07
N LEU A 265 14.16 23.37 -3.81
CA LEU A 265 15.52 23.18 -3.29
C LEU A 265 15.77 21.76 -2.78
N THR A 266 14.77 21.17 -2.11
CA THR A 266 14.92 19.88 -1.42
C THR A 266 14.17 18.73 -2.10
N GLY A 267 13.18 19.05 -2.93
CA GLY A 267 12.23 18.09 -3.51
C GLY A 267 11.09 17.70 -2.57
N GLU A 268 11.09 18.17 -1.33
CA GLU A 268 10.13 17.79 -0.30
C GLU A 268 8.70 18.30 -0.61
N PRO A 269 7.65 17.54 -0.25
CA PRO A 269 6.29 18.03 -0.33
C PRO A 269 6.01 19.08 0.75
N VAL A 270 5.26 20.11 0.37
CA VAL A 270 4.72 21.11 1.31
C VAL A 270 3.25 21.38 0.99
N VAL A 271 2.50 21.79 1.99
CA VAL A 271 1.11 22.24 1.83
C VAL A 271 1.11 23.74 1.60
N TYR A 272 0.55 24.19 0.47
CA TYR A 272 0.36 25.59 0.16
C TYR A 272 -1.10 25.95 0.31
N ARG A 273 -1.39 26.91 1.19
CA ARG A 273 -2.74 27.39 1.49
C ARG A 273 -2.83 28.87 1.17
N HIS A 274 -3.77 29.26 0.31
CA HIS A 274 -3.86 30.64 -0.16
C HIS A 274 -5.29 31.11 -0.47
N ASN A 275 -5.51 32.42 -0.46
CA ASN A 275 -6.82 33.02 -0.81
C ASN A 275 -6.72 34.38 -1.53
N GLY A 276 -5.58 34.65 -2.18
CA GLY A 276 -5.32 35.90 -2.90
C GLY A 276 -4.85 37.06 -2.00
N ASN A 277 -5.24 37.06 -0.73
CA ASN A 277 -4.77 38.03 0.28
C ASN A 277 -3.81 37.41 1.29
N SER A 278 -3.67 36.10 1.30
CA SER A 278 -2.82 35.35 2.21
C SER A 278 -2.24 34.14 1.49
N ASP A 279 -0.97 33.87 1.74
CA ASP A 279 -0.17 32.78 1.21
C ASP A 279 0.58 32.14 2.38
N SER A 280 0.38 30.84 2.61
CA SER A 280 1.04 30.11 3.68
C SER A 280 1.61 28.78 3.20
N ILE A 281 2.82 28.46 3.65
CA ILE A 281 3.45 27.17 3.41
C ILE A 281 3.56 26.42 4.72
N PHE A 282 3.10 25.17 4.72
CA PHE A 282 3.23 24.27 5.84
C PHE A 282 4.09 23.07 5.45
N ARG A 283 4.95 22.66 6.37
CA ARG A 283 5.77 21.45 6.29
C ARG A 283 5.20 20.42 7.25
N VAL A 284 5.13 19.17 6.82
CA VAL A 284 4.83 18.06 7.73
C VAL A 284 6.14 17.53 8.30
N THR A 285 6.18 17.32 9.60
CA THR A 285 7.34 16.75 10.28
C THR A 285 6.90 15.63 11.23
N LYS A 286 7.78 14.64 11.37
CA LYS A 286 7.56 13.45 12.21
C LYS A 286 7.16 13.76 13.66
N ASN A 287 7.71 14.84 14.21
CA ASN A 287 7.57 15.18 15.64
C ASN A 287 6.58 16.32 15.92
N ALA A 288 6.50 17.33 15.04
CA ALA A 288 5.67 18.51 15.27
C ALA A 288 4.33 18.46 14.50
N GLY A 289 4.13 17.48 13.63
CA GLY A 289 2.95 17.42 12.76
C GLY A 289 3.04 18.50 11.68
N LEU A 290 2.02 19.36 11.59
CA LEU A 290 1.93 20.42 10.57
C LEU A 290 2.50 21.74 11.08
N GLU A 291 3.64 22.18 10.53
CA GLU A 291 4.34 23.41 10.92
C GLU A 291 4.21 24.48 9.83
N GLN A 292 3.77 25.69 10.19
CA GLN A 292 3.78 26.83 9.28
C GLN A 292 5.19 27.41 9.17
N ILE A 293 5.84 27.22 8.02
CA ILE A 293 7.22 27.66 7.78
C ILE A 293 7.30 28.97 6.99
N PHE A 294 6.16 29.41 6.43
CA PHE A 294 6.09 30.66 5.69
C PHE A 294 4.66 31.21 5.74
N SER A 295 4.52 32.53 5.87
CA SER A 295 3.24 33.22 5.83
C SER A 295 3.41 34.64 5.32
N LEU A 296 2.69 34.99 4.27
CA LEU A 296 2.56 36.35 3.77
C LEU A 296 1.10 36.72 3.67
N SER A 297 0.75 37.93 4.09
CA SER A 297 -0.62 38.43 3.92
C SER A 297 -0.68 39.92 3.65
N THR A 298 -1.79 40.34 3.04
CA THR A 298 -2.12 41.73 2.76
C THR A 298 -3.47 42.06 3.35
N GLY A 299 -3.62 43.29 3.85
CA GLY A 299 -4.88 43.79 4.37
C GLY A 299 -4.89 45.30 4.44
N ALA A 300 -5.75 45.84 5.30
CA ALA A 300 -5.77 47.26 5.64
C ALA A 300 -5.57 47.42 7.15
N ASN A 301 -4.81 48.43 7.56
CA ASN A 301 -4.65 48.78 8.96
C ASN A 301 -5.93 49.47 9.51
N ALA A 302 -5.91 49.89 10.77
CA ALA A 302 -7.05 50.57 11.42
C ALA A 302 -7.47 51.90 10.74
N TYR A 303 -6.61 52.48 9.89
CA TYR A 303 -6.86 53.71 9.15
C TYR A 303 -7.29 53.47 7.70
N GLY A 304 -7.35 52.21 7.26
CA GLY A 304 -7.69 51.85 5.88
C GLY A 304 -6.49 51.84 4.92
N ASP A 305 -5.28 52.10 5.41
CA ASP A 305 -4.08 52.05 4.56
C ASP A 305 -3.65 50.60 4.31
N PRO A 306 -3.08 50.28 3.14
CA PRO A 306 -2.55 48.95 2.85
C PRO A 306 -1.51 48.51 3.88
N GLU A 307 -1.68 47.29 4.38
CA GLU A 307 -0.75 46.65 5.31
C GLU A 307 -0.25 45.32 4.73
N TYR A 308 1.04 45.06 4.86
CA TYR A 308 1.70 43.82 4.44
C TYR A 308 2.27 43.14 5.67
N ARG A 309 2.09 41.83 5.78
CA ARG A 309 2.59 41.06 6.92
C ARG A 309 3.38 39.84 6.48
N SER A 310 4.42 39.54 7.24
CA SER A 310 5.10 38.24 7.25
C SER A 310 4.81 37.60 8.60
N PHE A 311 4.09 36.47 8.61
CA PHE A 311 3.47 35.94 9.83
C PHE A 311 2.64 37.02 10.53
N SER A 312 2.94 37.31 11.81
CA SER A 312 2.30 38.38 12.59
C SER A 312 2.86 39.77 12.30
N ASP A 313 4.07 39.85 11.74
CA ASP A 313 4.86 41.08 11.74
C ASP A 313 4.56 41.95 10.53
N SER A 314 4.34 43.24 10.77
CA SER A 314 4.13 44.22 9.70
C SER A 314 5.45 44.49 8.99
N ILE A 315 5.43 44.43 7.65
CA ILE A 315 6.61 44.58 6.79
C ILE A 315 6.37 45.63 5.72
N SER A 316 7.46 46.18 5.17
CA SER A 316 7.34 47.10 4.03
C SER A 316 6.84 46.37 2.77
N GLN A 317 6.16 47.11 1.88
CA GLN A 317 5.75 46.59 0.57
C GLN A 317 6.95 46.01 -0.22
N SER A 318 8.11 46.66 -0.16
CA SER A 318 9.31 46.19 -0.86
C SER A 318 9.80 44.83 -0.36
N LEU A 319 9.73 44.62 0.96
CA LEU A 319 10.06 43.34 1.59
C LEU A 319 9.04 42.28 1.21
N TYR A 320 7.74 42.61 1.26
CA TYR A 320 6.67 41.70 0.84
C TYR A 320 6.87 41.18 -0.59
N GLN A 321 7.18 42.07 -1.55
CA GLN A 321 7.41 41.67 -2.94
C GLN A 321 8.62 40.74 -3.08
N ARG A 322 9.68 40.96 -2.29
CA ARG A 322 10.85 40.07 -2.27
C ARG A 322 10.50 38.70 -1.72
N GLU A 323 9.80 38.64 -0.60
CA GLU A 323 9.39 37.36 -0.01
C GLU A 323 8.39 36.60 -0.90
N LEU A 324 7.49 37.32 -1.59
CA LEU A 324 6.58 36.71 -2.57
C LEU A 324 7.34 36.08 -3.74
N LEU A 325 8.43 36.70 -4.20
CA LEU A 325 9.30 36.12 -5.22
C LEU A 325 10.02 34.87 -4.70
N THR A 326 10.48 34.88 -3.44
CA THR A 326 11.03 33.68 -2.78
C THR A 326 10.01 32.55 -2.77
N LEU A 327 8.76 32.82 -2.36
CA LEU A 327 7.68 31.83 -2.37
C LEU A 327 7.46 31.24 -3.76
N LYS A 328 7.37 32.08 -4.79
CA LYS A 328 7.15 31.63 -6.17
C LYS A 328 8.31 30.80 -6.71
N ASN A 329 9.56 31.18 -6.42
CA ASN A 329 10.73 30.47 -6.89
C ASN A 329 10.93 29.13 -6.17
N GLN A 330 10.68 29.10 -4.86
CA GLN A 330 10.93 27.91 -4.04
C GLN A 330 9.75 26.93 -4.03
N TYR A 331 8.51 27.42 -4.10
CA TYR A 331 7.30 26.61 -3.93
C TYR A 331 6.30 26.78 -5.07
N GLY A 332 6.71 27.35 -6.20
CA GLY A 332 5.81 27.60 -7.35
C GLY A 332 5.39 26.33 -8.09
N GLU A 333 6.14 25.23 -7.98
CA GLU A 333 5.84 23.99 -8.68
C GLU A 333 4.85 23.12 -7.88
N SER A 334 3.84 22.60 -8.55
CA SER A 334 2.96 21.58 -7.97
C SER A 334 3.77 20.33 -7.63
N TYR A 335 3.43 19.66 -6.52
CA TYR A 335 4.10 18.43 -6.16
C TYR A 335 3.81 17.33 -7.21
N PRO A 336 4.85 16.66 -7.74
CA PRO A 336 4.65 15.56 -8.69
C PRO A 336 4.20 14.31 -7.93
N GLY A 337 3.02 13.80 -8.24
CA GLY A 337 2.48 12.60 -7.60
C GLY A 337 1.34 12.01 -8.40
N LYS A 338 1.29 10.68 -8.47
CA LYS A 338 0.17 9.97 -9.09
C LYS A 338 -1.01 9.99 -8.11
N ARG A 339 -2.16 10.45 -8.60
CA ARG A 339 -3.44 10.38 -7.89
C ARG A 339 -4.24 9.19 -8.40
N PHE A 340 -5.14 8.69 -7.56
CA PHE A 340 -6.05 7.59 -7.86
C PHE A 340 -7.46 7.99 -7.47
N ASN A 341 -8.45 7.61 -8.28
CA ASN A 341 -9.84 7.84 -7.93
C ASN A 341 -10.20 7.11 -6.64
N LEU A 342 -11.09 7.72 -5.86
CA LEU A 342 -11.54 7.17 -4.59
C LEU A 342 -12.72 6.19 -4.79
N ASP A 343 -12.53 5.28 -5.75
CA ASP A 343 -13.40 4.13 -6.02
C ASP A 343 -12.65 2.82 -5.75
N GLU A 344 -13.32 1.67 -5.85
CA GLU A 344 -12.70 0.36 -5.55
C GLU A 344 -11.47 0.07 -6.43
N ALA A 345 -11.52 0.48 -7.70
CA ALA A 345 -10.44 0.24 -8.65
C ALA A 345 -9.23 1.13 -8.32
N GLY A 346 -9.45 2.42 -8.10
CA GLY A 346 -8.41 3.38 -7.77
C GLY A 346 -7.78 3.12 -6.39
N ILE A 347 -8.56 2.69 -5.39
CA ILE A 347 -8.00 2.24 -4.10
C ILE A 347 -7.13 1.00 -4.28
N THR A 348 -7.60 0.03 -5.06
CA THR A 348 -6.83 -1.18 -5.32
C THR A 348 -5.54 -0.89 -6.10
N GLU A 349 -5.57 0.00 -7.08
CA GLU A 349 -4.39 0.40 -7.84
C GLU A 349 -3.42 1.25 -6.99
N GLY A 350 -3.94 2.25 -6.27
CA GLY A 350 -3.14 3.15 -5.45
C GLY A 350 -2.41 2.43 -4.33
N LEU A 351 -3.08 1.49 -3.65
CA LEU A 351 -2.45 0.66 -2.61
C LEU A 351 -1.48 -0.39 -3.16
N LYS A 352 -1.30 -0.50 -4.48
CA LYS A 352 -0.23 -1.28 -5.12
C LYS A 352 0.89 -0.41 -5.67
N ASN A 353 0.74 0.92 -5.66
CA ASN A 353 1.66 1.86 -6.28
C ASN A 353 2.89 2.14 -5.39
N PHE A 354 3.74 1.12 -5.26
CA PHE A 354 5.01 1.18 -4.57
C PHE A 354 6.13 0.73 -5.52
N THR A 355 7.22 1.49 -5.52
CA THR A 355 8.45 1.14 -6.26
C THR A 355 9.18 -0.01 -5.56
N LYS A 356 10.11 -0.66 -6.26
CA LYS A 356 10.94 -1.71 -5.67
C LYS A 356 11.80 -1.17 -4.53
N GLU A 357 12.28 0.06 -4.68
CA GLU A 357 13.07 0.78 -3.69
C GLU A 357 12.25 1.01 -2.42
N GLU A 358 11.01 1.49 -2.53
CA GLU A 358 10.09 1.65 -1.40
C GLU A 358 9.76 0.30 -0.73
N LEU A 359 9.49 -0.74 -1.52
CA LEU A 359 9.23 -2.09 -1.00
C LEU A 359 10.43 -2.68 -0.23
N SER A 360 11.65 -2.29 -0.60
CA SER A 360 12.86 -2.69 0.13
C SER A 360 12.94 -2.08 1.53
N PHE A 361 12.45 -0.86 1.72
CA PHE A 361 12.32 -0.23 3.03
C PHE A 361 11.39 -1.07 3.92
N TYR A 362 10.19 -1.41 3.44
CA TYR A 362 9.25 -2.22 4.22
C TYR A 362 9.81 -3.61 4.54
N SER A 363 10.48 -4.25 3.58
CA SER A 363 11.14 -5.54 3.83
C SER A 363 12.20 -5.46 4.93
N SER A 364 12.89 -4.33 5.08
CA SER A 364 13.86 -4.13 6.18
C SER A 364 13.19 -4.01 7.55
N GLN A 365 11.90 -3.65 7.60
CA GLN A 365 11.12 -3.47 8.82
C GLN A 365 10.40 -4.76 9.29
N GLU A 366 10.40 -5.85 8.52
CA GLU A 366 9.72 -7.09 8.92
C GLU A 366 10.45 -7.87 10.03
N GLY A 367 11.78 -7.69 10.14
CA GLY A 367 12.63 -8.38 11.13
C GLY A 367 13.10 -7.51 12.30
N ALA A 368 12.65 -6.25 12.36
CA ALA A 368 13.00 -5.26 13.39
C ALA A 368 11.84 -5.10 14.38
#